data_AF-A0A959ERX4-F1
#
_entry.id   AF-A0A959ERX4-F1
#
_cell.length_a   1.000
_cell.length_b   1.000
_cell.length_c   1.000
_cell.angle_alpha   90.00
_cell.angle_beta   90.00
_cell.angle_gamma   90.00
#
_symmetry.space_group_name_H-M   'P 1'
#
loop_
_entity.id
_entity.type
_entity.pdbx_description
1 polymer ?
#
loop_
_entity_poly.entity_id
_entity_poly.type
_entity_poly.pdbx_seq_one_letter_code
_entity_poly.pdbx_strand_id
1 'polypeptide(L)'
;MQDPAHTYAEPGEYDVCLTAGNSAGSSQICETITVVLPPEAAFSFVDQGDGVVVFTDQSIYDPTSWSWDFGDGNTSTMQDPTHTYAASGDYTVCLTVANSEGSDEACQDLMIVVTSVDEPLAA
;
A
#
# COMPACT_ATOMS: atom_id res chain seq x y z
N MET A 1 -14.74 -31.49 -24.34
CA MET A 1 -14.97 -30.41 -23.36
C MET A 1 -13.95 -30.62 -22.25
N GLN A 2 -12.75 -30.07 -22.39
CA GLN A 2 -11.79 -29.98 -21.30
C GLN A 2 -11.19 -28.59 -21.37
N ASP A 3 -11.85 -27.66 -20.67
CA ASP A 3 -11.30 -26.34 -20.36
C ASP A 3 -10.93 -26.40 -18.87
N PRO A 4 -9.73 -26.87 -18.51
CA PRO A 4 -9.28 -26.81 -17.13
C PRO A 4 -9.09 -25.35 -16.72
N ALA A 5 -9.72 -24.94 -15.63
CA ALA A 5 -9.50 -23.63 -15.02
C ALA A 5 -8.49 -23.75 -13.87
N HIS A 6 -7.58 -22.78 -13.78
CA HIS A 6 -6.64 -22.63 -12.67
C HIS A 6 -6.68 -21.18 -12.16
N THR A 7 -6.62 -20.99 -10.84
CA THR A 7 -6.60 -19.68 -10.20
C THR A 7 -5.27 -19.51 -9.48
N TYR A 8 -4.53 -18.46 -9.82
CA TYR A 8 -3.28 -18.09 -9.16
C TYR A 8 -3.61 -17.11 -8.03
N ALA A 9 -3.17 -17.43 -6.81
CA ALA A 9 -3.42 -16.61 -5.61
C ALA A 9 -2.30 -15.62 -5.31
N GLU A 10 -1.11 -15.84 -5.86
CA GLU A 10 0.07 -14.99 -5.68
C GLU A 10 0.38 -14.25 -6.98
N PRO A 11 0.93 -13.03 -6.93
CA PRO A 11 1.42 -12.37 -8.12
C PRO A 11 2.66 -13.10 -8.63
N GLY A 12 2.91 -13.00 -9.93
CA GLY A 12 4.11 -13.57 -10.52
C GLY A 12 3.94 -13.97 -11.98
N GLU A 13 5.05 -14.43 -12.56
CA GLU A 13 5.07 -15.02 -13.90
C GLU A 13 4.88 -16.53 -13.79
N TYR A 14 3.88 -17.03 -14.51
CA TYR A 14 3.54 -18.44 -14.55
C TYR A 14 3.65 -18.97 -15.97
N ASP A 15 4.47 -20.00 -16.15
CA ASP A 15 4.51 -20.75 -17.41
C ASP A 15 3.44 -21.83 -17.41
N VAL A 16 2.43 -21.64 -18.24
CA VAL A 16 1.37 -22.62 -18.47
C VAL A 16 1.74 -23.48 -19.66
N CYS A 17 2.03 -24.75 -19.38
CA CYS A 17 2.49 -25.67 -20.42
C CYS A 17 1.45 -26.76 -20.74
N LEU A 18 1.09 -26.87 -22.01
CA LEU A 18 0.32 -27.97 -22.55
C LEU A 18 1.26 -29.06 -23.09
N THR A 19 1.20 -30.24 -22.47
CA THR A 19 1.95 -31.42 -22.92
C THR A 19 1.03 -32.38 -23.69
N ALA A 20 1.37 -32.68 -24.93
CA ALA A 20 0.71 -33.69 -25.75
C ALA A 20 1.68 -34.83 -26.03
N GLY A 21 1.30 -36.08 -25.74
CA GLY A 21 2.16 -37.23 -25.98
C GLY A 21 1.40 -38.52 -26.26
N ASN A 22 2.08 -39.46 -26.91
CA ASN A 22 1.63 -40.81 -27.14
C ASN A 22 2.77 -41.81 -26.88
N SER A 23 2.57 -43.08 -27.22
CA SER A 23 3.55 -44.15 -26.98
C SER A 23 4.91 -43.95 -27.68
N ALA A 24 5.01 -43.05 -28.66
CA ALA A 24 6.24 -42.75 -29.38
C ALA A 24 7.00 -41.53 -28.80
N GLY A 25 6.37 -40.72 -27.94
CA GLY A 25 7.00 -39.56 -27.32
C GLY A 25 5.99 -38.47 -26.94
N SER A 26 6.49 -37.39 -26.35
CA SER A 26 5.72 -36.21 -25.95
C SER A 26 6.33 -34.91 -26.48
N SER A 27 5.49 -33.92 -26.72
CA SER A 27 5.85 -32.54 -27.02
C SER A 27 5.11 -31.63 -26.05
N GLN A 28 5.70 -30.47 -25.79
CA GLN A 28 5.10 -29.47 -24.91
C GLN A 28 5.18 -28.09 -25.57
N ILE A 29 4.15 -27.29 -25.35
CA ILE A 29 4.11 -25.86 -25.68
C ILE A 29 3.78 -25.09 -24.39
N CYS A 30 4.44 -23.97 -24.16
CA CYS A 30 4.25 -23.15 -22.96
C CYS A 30 3.85 -21.72 -23.34
N GLU A 31 3.04 -21.10 -22.49
CA GLU A 31 2.66 -19.69 -22.54
C GLU A 31 2.91 -19.06 -21.18
N THR A 32 3.58 -17.91 -21.16
CA THR A 32 3.86 -17.17 -19.92
C THR A 32 2.73 -16.20 -19.63
N ILE A 33 2.20 -16.23 -18.42
CA ILE A 33 1.14 -15.35 -17.94
C ILE A 33 1.67 -14.55 -16.75
N THR A 34 1.46 -13.23 -16.75
CA THR A 34 1.76 -12.36 -15.60
C THR A 34 0.48 -12.14 -14.80
N VAL A 35 0.52 -12.48 -13.51
CA VAL A 35 -0.57 -12.23 -12.58
C VAL A 35 -0.21 -11.03 -11.71
N VAL A 36 -1.05 -10.00 -11.76
CA VAL A 36 -0.97 -8.81 -10.91
C VAL A 36 -2.20 -8.79 -10.00
N LEU A 37 -2.04 -8.36 -8.76
CA LEU A 37 -3.12 -8.24 -7.78
C LEU A 37 -3.38 -6.76 -7.48
N PRO A 38 -4.59 -6.38 -7.02
CA PRO A 38 -4.78 -5.07 -6.42
C PRO A 38 -3.80 -4.88 -5.24
N PRO A 39 -3.39 -3.64 -4.94
CA PRO A 39 -2.44 -3.39 -3.86
C PRO A 39 -3.05 -3.80 -2.51
N GLU A 40 -2.21 -4.16 -1.56
CA GLU A 40 -2.58 -4.28 -0.14
C GLU A 40 -1.96 -3.10 0.59
N ALA A 41 -2.81 -2.23 1.11
CA ALA A 41 -2.39 -0.99 1.74
C ALA A 41 -1.75 -1.27 3.09
N ALA A 42 -0.55 -0.75 3.31
CA ALA A 42 0.11 -0.81 4.60
C ALA A 42 1.03 0.39 4.77
N PHE A 43 1.19 0.85 6.01
CA PHE A 43 2.14 1.90 6.31
C PHE A 43 2.65 1.85 7.74
N SER A 44 3.75 2.55 7.96
CA SER A 44 4.30 2.84 9.28
C SER A 44 4.52 4.34 9.44
N PHE A 45 4.72 4.78 10.68
CA PHE A 45 5.00 6.18 10.98
C PHE A 45 6.03 6.33 12.09
N VAL A 46 6.70 7.48 12.10
CA VAL A 46 7.61 7.91 13.16
C VAL A 46 7.20 9.31 13.62
N ASP A 47 6.76 9.42 14.87
CA ASP A 47 6.54 10.70 15.53
C ASP A 47 7.90 11.32 15.90
N GLN A 48 8.20 12.47 15.30
CA GLN A 48 9.41 13.26 15.54
C GLN A 48 9.23 14.26 16.69
N GLY A 49 8.01 14.35 17.25
CA GLY A 49 7.63 15.30 18.28
C GLY A 49 7.14 16.62 17.71
N ASP A 50 6.52 17.42 18.59
CA ASP A 50 5.97 18.74 18.27
C ASP A 50 5.01 18.75 17.07
N GLY A 51 4.23 17.67 16.94
CA GLY A 51 3.28 17.48 15.84
C GLY A 51 3.89 17.03 14.52
N VAL A 52 5.19 16.81 14.41
CA VAL A 52 5.82 16.36 13.15
C VAL A 52 5.84 14.84 13.06
N VAL A 53 5.21 14.28 12.03
CA VAL A 53 5.18 12.83 11.80
C VAL A 53 5.67 12.51 10.39
N VAL A 54 6.57 11.52 10.29
CA VAL A 54 7.04 10.97 9.02
C VAL A 54 6.31 9.67 8.75
N PHE A 55 5.66 9.56 7.60
CA PHE A 55 4.98 8.35 7.16
C PHE A 55 5.83 7.60 6.14
N THR A 56 5.74 6.28 6.17
CA THR A 56 6.43 5.41 5.22
C THR A 56 5.46 4.37 4.68
N ASP A 57 5.32 4.35 3.37
CA ASP A 57 4.54 3.34 2.65
C ASP A 57 5.16 1.95 2.81
N GLN A 58 4.32 0.96 3.11
CA GLN A 58 4.69 -0.45 3.22
C GLN A 58 3.79 -1.32 2.33
N SER A 59 3.02 -0.70 1.44
CA SER A 59 2.05 -1.38 0.59
C SER A 59 2.75 -2.33 -0.37
N ILE A 60 2.07 -3.44 -0.70
CA ILE A 60 2.57 -4.47 -1.62
C ILE A 60 1.72 -4.55 -2.89
N TYR A 61 2.15 -5.39 -3.84
CA TYR A 61 1.53 -5.57 -5.16
C TYR A 61 1.54 -4.31 -6.04
N ASP A 62 2.69 -3.64 -6.08
CA ASP A 62 3.03 -2.57 -7.03
C ASP A 62 2.01 -1.41 -7.09
N PRO A 63 1.80 -0.69 -5.98
CA PRO A 63 1.00 0.53 -5.99
C PRO A 63 1.60 1.58 -6.94
N THR A 64 0.72 2.27 -7.67
CA THR A 64 1.10 3.32 -8.65
C THR A 64 0.63 4.72 -8.25
N SER A 65 -0.19 4.80 -7.21
CA SER A 65 -0.71 6.06 -6.67
C SER A 65 -1.01 5.92 -5.18
N TRP A 66 -0.86 7.04 -4.45
CA TRP A 66 -1.06 7.15 -3.01
C TRP A 66 -1.99 8.33 -2.72
N SER A 67 -2.85 8.18 -1.73
CA SER A 67 -3.69 9.23 -1.17
C SER A 67 -3.73 9.08 0.34
N TRP A 68 -3.15 10.05 1.03
CA TRP A 68 -3.14 10.15 2.47
C TRP A 68 -4.23 11.10 2.94
N ASP A 69 -4.99 10.68 3.95
CA ASP A 69 -5.81 11.54 4.80
C ASP A 69 -5.22 11.50 6.21
N PHE A 70 -4.79 12.64 6.72
CA PHE A 70 -4.16 12.72 8.05
C PHE A 70 -5.17 12.86 9.19
N GLY A 71 -6.47 12.90 8.91
CA GLY A 71 -7.53 13.02 9.92
C GLY A 71 -7.69 14.43 10.51
N ASP A 72 -6.85 15.39 10.10
CA ASP A 72 -6.93 16.81 10.48
C ASP A 72 -7.54 17.70 9.37
N GLY A 73 -7.99 17.08 8.27
CA GLY A 73 -8.51 17.73 7.08
C GLY A 73 -7.46 18.03 6.00
N ASN A 74 -6.17 17.72 6.25
CA ASN A 74 -5.12 17.79 5.25
C ASN A 74 -4.87 16.43 4.59
N THR A 75 -4.37 16.46 3.35
CA THR A 75 -4.12 15.26 2.54
C THR A 75 -2.77 15.34 1.82
N SER A 76 -2.23 14.21 1.37
CA SER A 76 -1.02 14.15 0.53
C SER A 76 -1.13 13.07 -0.55
N THR A 77 -0.44 13.26 -1.68
CA THR A 77 -0.30 12.24 -2.73
C THR A 77 1.14 11.73 -2.88
N MET A 78 2.04 12.13 -1.98
CA MET A 78 3.41 11.61 -1.93
C MET A 78 3.39 10.20 -1.35
N GLN A 79 4.29 9.32 -1.82
CA GLN A 79 4.45 7.97 -1.27
C GLN A 79 4.82 8.01 0.22
N ASP A 80 5.88 8.75 0.56
CA ASP A 80 6.38 8.90 1.94
C ASP A 80 6.31 10.37 2.40
N PRO A 81 5.14 10.87 2.84
CA PRO A 81 5.00 12.26 3.26
C PRO A 81 5.54 12.50 4.67
N THR A 82 5.96 13.74 4.92
CA THR A 82 6.08 14.29 6.28
C THR A 82 4.92 15.26 6.50
N HIS A 83 4.21 15.12 7.61
CA HIS A 83 3.07 15.98 7.97
C HIS A 83 3.32 16.66 9.31
N THR A 84 2.70 17.82 9.52
CA THR A 84 2.78 18.58 10.78
C THR A 84 1.39 18.92 11.27
N TYR A 85 1.03 18.37 12.43
CA TYR A 85 -0.23 18.65 13.13
C TYR A 85 -0.12 19.95 13.93
N ALA A 86 -1.12 20.81 13.82
CA ALA A 86 -1.14 22.10 14.50
C ALA A 86 -1.56 22.02 15.98
N ALA A 87 -2.21 20.93 16.39
CA ALA A 87 -2.72 20.75 17.74
C ALA A 87 -2.53 19.31 18.22
N SER A 88 -2.45 19.14 19.53
CA SER A 88 -2.48 17.82 20.15
C SER A 88 -3.87 17.19 20.01
N GLY A 89 -3.93 15.89 19.79
CA GLY A 89 -5.19 15.17 19.62
C GLY A 89 -5.00 13.76 19.10
N ASP A 90 -6.10 13.01 19.03
CA ASP A 90 -6.16 11.71 18.36
C ASP A 90 -6.61 11.92 16.90
N TYR A 91 -5.83 11.40 15.97
CA TYR A 91 -6.06 11.52 14.52
C TYR A 91 -6.10 10.14 13.89
N THR A 92 -7.15 9.85 13.11
CA THR A 92 -7.22 8.65 12.29
C THR A 92 -6.56 8.94 10.95
N VAL A 93 -5.40 8.35 10.70
CA VAL A 93 -4.67 8.50 9.45
C VAL A 93 -5.01 7.33 8.53
N CYS A 94 -5.40 7.63 7.29
CA CYS A 94 -5.69 6.64 6.27
C CYS A 94 -4.77 6.79 5.06
N LEU A 95 -4.27 5.67 4.54
CA LEU A 95 -3.57 5.57 3.27
C LEU A 95 -4.42 4.74 2.31
N THR A 96 -4.83 5.34 1.20
CA THR A 96 -5.38 4.64 0.04
C THR A 96 -4.30 4.49 -1.02
N VAL A 97 -4.07 3.28 -1.51
CA VAL A 97 -3.16 2.99 -2.64
C VAL A 97 -3.91 2.34 -3.79
N ALA A 98 -3.47 2.60 -5.02
CA ALA A 98 -4.10 2.00 -6.22
C ALA A 98 -3.10 1.64 -7.33
N ASN A 99 -3.42 0.58 -8.08
CA ASN A 99 -2.77 0.17 -9.32
C ASN A 99 -3.83 -0.11 -10.42
N SER A 100 -3.44 -0.73 -11.53
CA SER A 100 -4.37 -1.05 -12.63
C SER A 100 -5.44 -2.07 -12.25
N GLU A 101 -5.18 -2.90 -11.24
CA GLU A 101 -6.05 -4.00 -10.82
C GLU A 101 -7.05 -3.58 -9.74
N GLY A 102 -6.78 -2.49 -9.02
CA GLY A 102 -7.70 -1.94 -8.03
C GLY A 102 -7.05 -1.01 -7.02
N SER A 103 -7.70 -0.88 -5.88
CA SER A 103 -7.25 -0.04 -4.76
C SER A 103 -7.56 -0.70 -3.43
N ASP A 104 -6.80 -0.33 -2.41
CA ASP A 104 -7.02 -0.74 -1.02
C ASP A 104 -6.74 0.42 -0.06
N GLU A 105 -7.24 0.32 1.17
CA GLU A 105 -7.12 1.36 2.20
C GLU A 105 -6.74 0.75 3.56
N ALA A 106 -5.76 1.38 4.21
CA ALA A 106 -5.39 1.08 5.58
C ALA A 106 -5.50 2.33 6.44
N CYS A 107 -6.06 2.21 7.64
CA CYS A 107 -6.16 3.31 8.61
C CYS A 107 -5.54 2.93 9.96
N GLN A 108 -4.89 3.90 10.62
CA GLN A 108 -4.32 3.76 11.97
C GLN A 108 -4.60 5.04 12.78
N ASP A 109 -4.92 4.87 14.07
CA ASP A 109 -5.10 5.99 15.00
C ASP A 109 -3.76 6.40 15.63
N LEU A 110 -3.47 7.70 15.61
CA LEU A 110 -2.27 8.31 16.15
C LEU A 110 -2.63 9.36 17.20
N MET A 111 -2.01 9.28 18.39
CA MET A 111 -2.09 10.32 19.40
C MET A 111 -0.92 11.28 19.23
N ILE A 112 -1.20 12.53 18.90
CA ILE A 112 -0.21 13.58 18.66
C ILE A 112 -0.13 14.54 19.83
N VAL A 113 1.09 14.93 20.19
CA VAL A 113 1.36 15.94 21.21
C VAL A 113 2.20 17.06 20.60
N VAL A 114 1.60 18.26 20.52
CA VAL A 114 2.29 19.50 20.16
C VAL A 114 2.74 20.19 21.43
N THR A 115 4.02 20.57 21.48
CA THR A 115 4.56 21.33 22.61
C THR A 115 4.34 22.80 22.34
N SER A 116 3.28 23.39 22.91
CA SER A 116 3.16 24.84 22.90
C SER A 116 4.34 25.43 23.69
N VAL A 117 5.25 26.13 23.01
CA VAL A 117 6.20 27.06 23.63
C VAL A 117 5.44 28.28 24.16
N ASP A 118 4.64 28.08 25.20
CA ASP A 118 4.13 29.19 25.99
C ASP A 118 5.31 29.70 26.84
N GLU A 119 6.18 30.51 26.24
CA GLU A 119 7.11 31.33 27.02
C GLU A 119 6.29 32.43 27.71
N PRO A 120 6.26 32.48 29.06
CA PRO A 120 5.74 33.66 29.72
C PRO A 120 6.69 34.82 29.40
N LEU A 121 6.18 35.84 28.72
CA LEU A 121 6.85 37.12 28.58
C LEU A 121 7.06 37.68 29.99
N ALA A 122 8.25 37.45 30.57
CA ALA A 122 8.61 38.01 31.86
C ALA A 122 8.66 39.54 31.71
N ALA A 123 7.73 40.21 32.39
CA ALA A 123 7.59 41.67 32.47
C ALA A 123 8.63 42.31 33.37
#